data_AF-A0A7M3LVC1-F1
#
_entry.id   AF-A0A7M3LVC1-F1
#
_cell.length_a   1.000
_cell.length_b   1.000
_cell.length_c   1.000
_cell.angle_alpha   90.00
_cell.angle_beta   90.00
_cell.angle_gamma   90.00
#
_symmetry.space_group_name_H-M   'P 1'
#
loop_
_entity.id
_entity.type
_entity.pdbx_description
1 polymer ?
#
loop_
_entity_poly.entity_id
_entity_poly.type
_entity_poly.pdbx_seq_one_letter_code
_entity_poly.pdbx_strand_id
1 'polypeptide(L)' 'MPAYLIRHKGGPSGDALIEDPHLALACTGEWAVFTDDKGASFAIPAHQVASIERIDPDSEGPALEG' A
#
# COMPACT_ATOMS: atom_id res chain seq x y z
N MET A 1 -12.20 -4.60 2.03
CA MET A 1 -11.81 -3.20 2.29
C MET A 1 -10.31 -3.12 2.05
N PRO A 2 -9.84 -2.37 1.05
CA PRO A 2 -8.42 -2.29 0.70
C PRO A 2 -7.53 -1.93 1.89
N ALA A 3 -6.42 -2.67 2.04
CA ALA A 3 -5.48 -2.48 3.13
C ALA A 3 -4.04 -2.71 2.63
N TYR A 4 -3.13 -1.80 2.97
CA TYR A 4 -1.71 -1.91 2.63
C TYR A 4 -0.83 -1.81 3.86
N LEU A 5 0.04 -2.79 4.03
CA LEU A 5 1.13 -2.77 4.99
C LEU A 5 2.39 -2.23 4.32
N ILE A 6 2.93 -1.16 4.89
CA ILE A 6 4.16 -0.50 4.47
C ILE A 6 5.24 -0.90 5.47
N ARG A 7 6.33 -1.49 4.97
CA ARG A 7 7.49 -1.87 5.77
C ARG A 7 8.64 -0.93 5.51
N HIS A 8 9.28 -0.38 6.54
CA HIS A 8 10.32 0.64 6.36
C HIS A 8 11.75 0.04 6.31
N LYS A 9 12.63 0.66 5.52
CA LYS A 9 14.07 0.35 5.53
C LYS A 9 14.72 0.95 6.77
N GLY A 10 14.66 0.23 7.88
CA GLY A 10 15.18 0.68 9.18
C GLY A 10 14.76 -0.19 10.35
N GLY A 11 13.84 -1.14 10.12
CA GLY A 11 13.27 -2.01 11.13
C GLY A 11 11.77 -1.72 11.31
N PRO A 12 11.09 -2.49 12.18
CA PRO A 12 9.63 -2.39 12.36
C PRO A 12 9.18 -1.05 12.96
N SER A 13 10.12 -0.27 13.50
CA SER A 13 9.88 1.11 13.95
C SER A 13 9.64 2.01 12.74
N GLY A 14 8.38 2.16 12.37
CA GLY A 14 7.95 2.97 11.22
C GLY A 14 6.99 2.24 10.29
N ASP A 15 6.82 0.93 10.44
CA ASP A 15 5.84 0.18 9.65
C ASP A 15 4.44 0.77 9.84
N ALA A 16 3.71 0.92 8.74
CA ALA A 16 2.40 1.57 8.71
C ALA A 16 1.37 0.69 8.03
N LEU A 17 0.18 0.61 8.62
CA LEU A 17 -0.99 -0.01 8.01
C LEU A 17 -1.94 1.12 7.57
N ILE A 18 -2.30 1.12 6.28
CA ILE A 18 -3.24 2.09 5.71
C ILE A 18 -4.44 1.33 5.17
N GLU A 19 -5.64 1.75 5.59
CA GLU A 19 -6.90 1.09 5.26
C GLU A 19 -7.94 2.15 4.89
N ASP A 20 -8.55 2.02 3.71
CA ASP A 20 -9.65 2.88 3.29
C ASP A 20 -10.50 2.14 2.24
N PRO A 21 -11.85 2.25 2.24
CA PRO A 21 -12.70 1.61 1.24
C PRO A 21 -12.40 2.03 -0.21
N HIS A 22 -11.87 3.23 -0.42
CA HIS A 22 -11.50 3.79 -1.72
C HIS A 22 -9.98 3.88 -1.93
N LEU A 23 -9.19 3.16 -1.11
CA LEU A 23 -7.74 3.23 -1.16
C LEU A 23 -7.18 2.72 -2.49
N ALA A 24 -6.40 3.56 -3.16
CA ALA A 24 -5.61 3.20 -4.32
C ALA A 24 -4.14 3.56 -4.09
N LEU A 25 -3.24 2.73 -4.61
CA LEU A 25 -1.80 2.95 -4.59
C LEU A 25 -1.32 3.30 -6.00
N ALA A 26 -0.62 4.41 -6.13
CA ALA A 26 0.06 4.82 -7.35
C ALA A 26 1.56 5.05 -7.09
N CYS A 27 2.41 4.45 -7.92
CA CYS A 27 3.84 4.72 -7.91
C CYS A 27 4.15 5.84 -8.92
N THR A 28 4.54 7.01 -8.42
CA THR A 28 4.84 8.19 -9.25
C THR A 28 6.28 8.62 -9.04
N GLY A 29 7.14 8.31 -10.01
CA GLY A 29 8.58 8.53 -9.88
C GLY A 29 9.16 7.77 -8.67
N GLU A 30 9.75 8.51 -7.74
CA GLU A 30 10.36 7.96 -6.51
C GLU A 30 9.40 7.90 -5.32
N TRP A 31 8.08 8.01 -5.55
CA TRP A 31 7.06 8.05 -4.50
C TRP A 31 6.02 6.96 -4.65
N ALA A 32 5.66 6.36 -3.52
CA ALA A 32 4.43 5.61 -3.37
C ALA A 32 3.36 6.55 -2.80
N VAL A 33 2.28 6.78 -3.55
CA VAL A 33 1.20 7.69 -3.18
C VAL A 33 -0.08 6.88 -3.01
N PHE A 34 -0.69 7.01 -1.84
CA PHE A 34 -1.96 6.43 -1.49
C PHE A 34 -3.04 7.50 -1.60
N THR A 35 -4.10 7.19 -2.34
CA THR A 35 -5.21 8.08 -2.58
C THR A 35 -6.51 7.45 -2.08
N ASP A 36 -7.40 8.27 -1.54
CA ASP A 36 -8.79 7.94 -1.23
C ASP A 36 -9.75 8.80 -2.09
N ASP A 37 -11.05 8.74 -1.82
CA ASP A 37 -12.10 9.49 -2.54
C ASP A 37 -11.88 11.02 -2.54
N LYS A 38 -11.10 11.54 -1.59
CA LYS A 38 -10.75 12.97 -1.45
C LYS A 38 -9.41 13.35 -2.11
N GLY A 39 -8.67 12.39 -2.64
CA GLY A 39 -7.35 12.61 -3.25
C GLY A 39 -6.21 11.97 -2.45
N ALA A 40 -5.01 12.56 -2.51
CA ALA A 40 -3.83 12.00 -1.86
C ALA A 40 -3.96 12.06 -0.32
N SER A 41 -3.94 10.89 0.31
CA SER A 41 -4.08 10.71 1.75
C SER A 41 -2.74 10.47 2.43
N PHE A 42 -1.84 9.74 1.75
CA PHE A 42 -0.51 9.42 2.27
C PHE A 42 0.49 9.31 1.12
N ALA A 43 1.72 9.76 1.33
CA ALA A 43 2.79 9.62 0.35
C ALA A 43 4.11 9.34 1.05
N ILE A 44 4.88 8.39 0.53
CA ILE A 44 6.17 8.01 1.09
C ILE A 44 7.22 7.84 -0.02
N PRO A 45 8.47 8.30 0.17
CA PRO A 45 9.54 8.04 -0.78
C PRO A 45 9.85 6.55 -0.85
N ALA A 46 9.92 6.00 -2.07
CA ALA A 46 10.20 4.60 -2.32
C ALA A 46 11.56 4.13 -1.74
N HIS A 47 12.54 5.04 -1.58
CA HIS A 47 13.82 4.71 -0.98
C HIS A 47 13.74 4.48 0.54
N GLN A 48 12.71 4.98 1.23
CA GLN A 48 12.46 4.74 2.66
C GLN A 48 11.68 3.44 2.91
N VAL A 49 11.05 2.91 1.87
CA VAL A 49 10.21 1.71 1.94
C VAL A 49 11.02 0.46 1.57
N ALA A 50 10.84 -0.58 2.38
CA ALA A 50 11.35 -1.93 2.14
C ALA A 50 10.38 -2.74 1.30
N SER A 51 9.09 -2.77 1.67
CA SER A 51 8.02 -3.36 0.89
C SER A 51 6.69 -2.64 1.12
N ILE A 52 5.80 -2.72 0.14
CA ILE A 52 4.38 -2.35 0.26
C ILE A 52 3.60 -3.58 -0.15
N GLU A 53 2.77 -4.08 0.75
CA GLU A 53 2.03 -5.32 0.57
C GLU A 53 0.55 -5.04 0.75
N ARG A 54 -0.27 -5.47 -0.20
CA ARG A 54 -1.72 -5.43 -0.06
C ARG A 54 -2.16 -6.62 0.79
N ILE A 55 -2.84 -6.37 1.91
CA ILE A 55 -3.17 -7.39 2.91
C ILE A 55 -4.69 -7.58 3.11
N ASP A 56 -5.53 -6.90 2.33
CA ASP A 56 -6.97 -7.12 2.44
C ASP A 56 -7.39 -8.49 1.91
N PRO A 57 -8.41 -9.11 2.54
CA PRO A 57 -8.81 -10.50 2.32
C PRO A 57 -9.37 -10.80 0.93
N ASP A 58 -9.56 -9.80 0.06
CA ASP A 58 -10.13 -9.96 -1.28
C ASP A 58 -9.06 -10.14 -2.37
N SER A 59 -7.76 -10.17 -2.02
CA SER A 59 -6.70 -10.48 -2.98
C SER A 59 -6.53 -12.00 -3.18
N GLU A 60 -7.64 -12.72 -3.31
CA GLU A 60 -7.65 -14.00 -4.02
C GLU A 60 -7.39 -13.67 -5.49
N GLY A 61 -6.12 -13.78 -5.91
CA GLY A 61 -5.74 -13.74 -7.32
C GLY A 61 -6.61 -14.71 -8.13
N PRO A 62 -6.75 -14.52 -9.46
CA PRO A 62 -7.65 -15.33 -10.27
C PRO A 62 -7.39 -16.80 -9.97
N ALA A 63 -8.40 -17.49 -9.43
CA ALA A 63 -8.38 -18.94 -9.33
C ALA A 63 -8.06 -19.44 -10.74
N LEU A 64 -6.85 -19.97 -10.94
CA LEU A 64 -6.51 -20.69 -12.15
C LEU A 64 -7.35 -21.96 -12.14
N GLU A 65 -8.59 -21.86 -12.61
CA GLU A 65 -9.42 -23.02 -12.92
C GLU A 65 -8.71 -23.79 -14.03
N GLY A 66 -8.25 -24.99 -13.70
CA GLY A 66 -7.67 -25.98 -14.62
C GLY A 66 -8.61 -27.14 -14.84
#